data_AF-A0A183JA57-F1
#
_entry.id   AF-A0A183JA57-F1
#
_cell.length_a   1.000
_cell.length_b   1.000
_cell.length_c   1.000
_cell.angle_alpha   90.00
_cell.angle_beta   90.00
_cell.angle_gamma   90.00
#
_symmetry.space_group_name_H-M   'P 1'
#
loop_
_entity.id
_entity.type
_entity.pdbx_description
1 polymer ?
#
loop_
_entity_poly.entity_id
_entity_poly.type
_entity_poly.pdbx_seq_one_letter_code
_entity_poly.pdbx_strand_id
1 'polypeptide(L)'
;MVVSNPEVKSVLKQWRLERYDIREYVKVLFNPQFGSIFRTYHNPTYFSRRLMRLADIYMSNVTNLLQYSLNHTFYVRRWPLPHEPEGYNQYDG
;
A
#
# COMPACT_ATOMS: atom_id res chain seq x y z
N MET A 1 16.21 -17.75 -23.40
CA MET A 1 15.08 -18.61 -23.84
C MET A 1 14.17 -18.70 -22.61
N VAL A 2 12.95 -18.19 -22.56
CA VAL A 2 11.73 -18.73 -23.21
C VAL A 2 10.63 -17.68 -23.06
N VAL A 3 10.14 -17.07 -24.15
CA VAL A 3 8.76 -16.52 -24.23
C VAL A 3 8.24 -16.65 -25.67
N SER A 4 8.45 -17.82 -26.28
CA SER A 4 7.94 -18.12 -27.63
C SER A 4 6.80 -19.14 -27.61
N ASN A 5 6.40 -19.64 -26.44
CA ASN A 5 5.22 -20.50 -26.34
C ASN A 5 3.94 -19.63 -26.41
N PRO A 6 3.08 -19.81 -27.43
CA PRO A 6 1.83 -19.04 -27.57
C PRO A 6 0.89 -19.19 -26.37
N GLU A 7 0.89 -20.34 -25.71
CA GLU A 7 0.07 -20.62 -24.54
C GLU A 7 0.51 -19.81 -23.32
N VAL A 8 1.83 -19.66 -23.12
CA VAL A 8 2.36 -18.79 -22.05
C VAL A 8 1.96 -17.33 -22.31
N LYS A 9 1.95 -16.89 -23.57
CA LYS A 9 1.51 -15.53 -23.92
C LYS A 9 0.00 -15.33 -23.69
N SER A 10 -0.83 -16.34 -23.96
CA SER A 10 -2.27 -16.25 -23.73
C SER A 10 -2.59 -16.17 -22.24
N VAL A 11 -1.94 -16.99 -21.41
CA VAL A 11 -2.08 -16.96 -19.95
C VAL A 11 -1.64 -15.61 -19.38
N LEU A 12 -0.48 -15.09 -19.80
CA LEU A 12 -0.01 -13.76 -19.36
C LEU A 12 -0.97 -12.64 -19.77
N LYS A 13 -1.59 -12.74 -20.95
CA LYS A 13 -2.60 -11.78 -21.39
C LYS A 13 -3.85 -11.85 -20.51
N GLN A 14 -4.32 -13.06 -20.19
CA GLN A 14 -5.46 -13.25 -19.30
C GLN A 14 -5.21 -12.65 -17.91
N TRP A 15 -4.06 -12.93 -17.30
CA TRP A 15 -3.72 -12.36 -15.99
C TRP A 15 -3.55 -10.84 -16.00
N ARG A 16 -3.07 -10.27 -17.11
CA ARG A 16 -2.99 -8.80 -17.25
C ARG A 16 -4.37 -8.18 -17.34
N LEU A 17 -5.32 -8.81 -18.02
CA LEU A 17 -6.71 -8.37 -18.10
C LEU A 17 -7.38 -8.45 -16.73
N GLU A 18 -7.26 -9.59 -16.06
CA GLU A 18 -7.79 -9.76 -14.70
C GLU A 18 -7.22 -8.71 -13.73
N ARG A 19 -5.91 -8.49 -13.78
CA ARG A 19 -5.26 -7.43 -12.98
C ARG A 19 -5.80 -6.04 -13.36
N TYR A 20 -6.07 -5.77 -14.63
CA TYR A 20 -6.62 -4.50 -15.07
C TYR A 20 -8.04 -4.29 -14.54
N ASP A 21 -8.91 -5.29 -14.66
CA ASP A 21 -10.31 -5.23 -14.22
C ASP A 21 -10.40 -4.97 -12.72
N ILE A 22 -9.61 -5.69 -11.92
CA ILE A 22 -9.51 -5.46 -10.46
C ILE A 22 -9.05 -4.03 -10.17
N ARG A 23 -8.09 -3.50 -10.93
CA ARG A 23 -7.58 -2.14 -10.71
C ARG A 23 -8.64 -1.08 -11.01
N GLU A 24 -9.42 -1.25 -12.08
CA GLU A 24 -10.52 -0.31 -12.37
C GLU A 24 -11.63 -0.40 -11.32
N TYR A 25 -11.99 -1.60 -10.89
CA TYR A 25 -12.94 -1.77 -9.79
C TYR A 25 -12.47 -1.06 -8.51
N VAL A 26 -11.20 -1.19 -8.13
CA VAL A 26 -10.68 -0.52 -6.93
C VAL A 26 -10.63 1.00 -7.08
N LYS A 27 -10.39 1.52 -8.30
CA LYS A 27 -10.37 2.98 -8.52
C LYS A 27 -11.73 3.62 -8.28
N VAL A 28 -12.84 2.96 -8.64
CA VAL A 28 -14.18 3.52 -8.46
C VAL A 28 -14.64 3.56 -6.99
N LEU A 29 -13.92 2.87 -6.08
CA LEU A 29 -14.17 2.96 -4.63
C LEU A 29 -13.70 4.30 -4.03
N PHE A 30 -12.88 5.05 -4.75
CA PHE A 30 -12.39 6.35 -4.31
C PHE A 30 -13.18 7.48 -4.96
N ASN A 31 -12.94 8.71 -4.49
CA ASN A 31 -13.51 9.88 -5.10
C ASN A 31 -13.17 9.91 -6.61
N PRO A 32 -14.16 10.07 -7.51
CA PRO A 32 -13.93 9.97 -8.95
C PRO A 32 -13.09 11.10 -9.54
N GLN A 33 -13.00 12.25 -8.85
CA GLN A 33 -12.24 13.41 -9.30
C GLN A 33 -10.80 13.41 -8.79
N PHE A 34 -10.59 13.00 -7.52
CA PHE A 34 -9.30 13.11 -6.84
C PHE A 34 -8.65 11.77 -6.49
N GLY A 35 -9.38 10.67 -6.60
CA GLY A 35 -8.92 9.35 -6.18
C GLY A 35 -8.67 9.27 -4.67
N SER A 36 -7.68 8.48 -4.29
CA SER A 36 -7.31 8.33 -2.88
C SER A 36 -6.49 9.53 -2.41
N ILE A 37 -6.83 10.05 -1.23
CA ILE A 37 -6.02 11.08 -0.56
C ILE A 37 -4.61 10.60 -0.21
N PHE A 38 -4.39 9.27 -0.09
CA PHE A 38 -3.13 8.72 0.40
C PHE A 38 -2.17 8.25 -0.71
N ARG A 39 -2.67 7.77 -1.85
CA ARG A 39 -1.81 7.23 -2.91
C ARG A 39 -2.40 7.30 -4.30
N THR A 40 -1.50 7.32 -5.29
CA THR A 40 -1.82 7.08 -6.70
C THR A 40 -0.94 5.95 -7.20
N TYR A 41 -1.54 4.84 -7.63
CA TYR A 41 -0.81 3.66 -8.10
C TYR A 41 0.10 3.10 -6.99
N HIS A 42 1.43 3.18 -7.14
CA HIS A 42 2.43 2.75 -6.16
C HIS A 42 3.02 3.92 -5.35
N ASN A 43 2.60 5.16 -5.64
CA ASN A 43 3.24 6.36 -5.10
C ASN A 43 2.36 7.02 -4.02
N PRO A 44 2.92 7.41 -2.87
CA PRO A 44 2.20 8.20 -1.88
C PRO A 44 1.94 9.61 -2.43
N THR A 45 0.78 10.17 -2.10
CA THR A 45 0.45 11.57 -2.44
C THR A 45 1.31 12.55 -1.65
N TYR A 46 1.28 13.82 -2.04
CA TYR A 46 1.90 14.90 -1.26
C TYR A 46 1.36 14.96 0.17
N PHE A 47 0.05 14.78 0.34
CA PHE A 47 -0.61 14.72 1.64
C PHE A 47 -0.02 13.59 2.50
N SER A 48 0.09 12.37 1.97
CA SER A 48 0.70 11.25 2.70
C SER A 48 2.14 11.53 3.10
N ARG A 49 2.96 12.11 2.21
CA ARG A 49 4.35 12.45 2.54
C ARG A 49 4.44 13.50 3.65
N ARG A 50 3.56 14.51 3.64
CA ARG A 50 3.46 15.51 4.71
C ARG A 50 3.02 14.85 6.02
N LEU A 51 2.00 14.00 5.98
CA LEU A 51 1.48 13.32 7.16
C LEU A 51 2.54 12.44 7.83
N MET A 52 3.21 11.57 7.05
CA MET A 52 4.28 10.69 7.55
C MET A 52 5.49 11.45 8.11
N ARG A 53 5.72 12.70 7.67
CA ARG A 53 6.85 13.51 8.15
C ARG A 53 6.51 14.33 9.38
N LEU A 54 5.24 14.71 9.56
CA LEU A 54 4.81 15.70 10.55
C LEU A 54 4.08 15.09 11.74
N ALA A 55 3.51 13.90 11.60
CA ALA A 55 2.78 13.24 12.66
C ALA A 55 3.43 11.89 12.97
N ASP A 56 3.78 11.66 14.24
CA ASP A 56 4.30 10.38 14.70
C ASP A 56 3.21 9.29 14.64
N ILE A 57 1.97 9.65 14.96
CA ILE A 57 0.79 8.80 14.85
C ILE A 57 -0.35 9.54 14.17
N TYR A 58 -1.12 8.83 13.36
CA TYR A 58 -2.32 9.35 12.70
C TYR A 58 -3.48 8.37 12.86
N MET A 59 -4.67 8.91 13.14
CA MET A 59 -5.92 8.17 13.28
C MET A 59 -7.08 9.00 12.72
N SER A 60 -8.22 8.36 12.47
CA SER A 60 -9.44 9.05 12.01
C SER A 60 -10.07 9.93 13.10
N ASN A 61 -9.92 9.55 14.38
CA ASN A 61 -10.44 10.28 15.53
C ASN A 61 -9.50 10.10 16.73
N VAL A 62 -9.35 11.15 17.56
CA VAL A 62 -8.58 11.10 18.81
C VAL A 62 -9.09 10.05 19.79
N THR A 63 -10.41 9.76 19.78
CA THR A 63 -11.01 8.75 20.65
C THR A 63 -10.52 7.33 20.37
N ASN A 64 -9.93 7.07 19.20
CA ASN A 64 -9.30 5.78 18.90
C ASN A 64 -8.13 5.48 19.86
N LEU A 65 -7.52 6.50 20.48
CA LEU A 65 -6.49 6.33 21.51
C LEU A 65 -7.03 5.65 22.77
N LEU A 66 -8.34 5.73 23.04
CA LEU A 66 -8.97 5.08 24.19
C LEU A 66 -8.97 3.55 24.09
N GLN A 67 -8.67 3.00 22.91
CA GLN A 67 -8.52 1.56 22.70
C GLN A 67 -7.15 1.03 23.15
N TYR A 68 -6.24 1.91 23.55
CA TYR A 68 -4.89 1.55 23.98
C TYR A 68 -4.71 1.81 25.48
N SER A 69 -3.84 1.01 26.11
CA SER A 69 -3.40 1.27 27.48
C SER A 69 -2.67 2.62 27.59
N LEU A 70 -2.75 3.28 28.73
CA LEU A 70 -1.96 4.49 29.01
C LEU A 70 -0.44 4.23 28.98
N ASN A 71 -0.02 2.99 29.16
CA ASN A 71 1.39 2.56 29.07
C ASN A 71 1.73 1.93 27.71
N HIS A 72 0.87 2.09 26.71
CA HIS A 72 1.10 1.52 25.39
C HIS A 72 2.27 2.23 24.69
N THR A 73 3.18 1.45 24.11
CA THR A 73 4.31 1.94 23.31
C THR A 73 4.05 1.58 21.85
N PHE A 74 3.99 2.58 20.98
CA PHE A 74 3.77 2.38 19.54
C PHE A 74 5.11 2.13 18.83
N TYR A 75 5.24 0.99 18.14
CA TYR A 75 6.40 0.67 17.31
C TYR A 75 6.08 0.85 15.82
N VAL A 76 6.94 1.58 15.11
CA VAL A 76 6.76 1.84 13.68
C VAL A 76 7.34 0.70 12.87
N ARG A 77 6.56 0.17 11.92
CA ARG A 77 7.07 -0.80 10.96
C ARG A 77 8.09 -0.16 10.03
N ARG A 78 9.27 -0.76 9.92
CA ARG A 78 10.31 -0.31 8.98
C ARG A 78 9.87 -0.56 7.54
N TRP A 79 10.12 0.43 6.68
CA TRP A 79 9.98 0.30 5.23
C TRP A 79 11.31 -0.15 4.65
N PRO A 80 11.38 -1.33 4.03
CA PRO A 80 12.63 -1.80 3.48
C PRO A 80 13.04 -0.96 2.28
N LEU A 81 14.33 -0.70 2.14
CA LEU A 81 14.88 -0.06 0.96
C LEU A 81 14.83 -1.04 -0.23
N PRO A 82 14.80 -0.56 -1.48
CA PRO A 82 14.66 -1.44 -2.66
C PRO A 82 15.76 -2.50 -2.84
N HIS A 83 16.91 -2.32 -2.17
CA HIS A 83 18.03 -3.25 -2.19
C HIS A 83 18.13 -4.12 -0.93
N GLU A 84 17.23 -3.94 0.04
CA GLU A 84 17.20 -4.76 1.24
C GLU A 84 16.49 -6.09 0.95
N PRO A 85 16.94 -7.22 1.56
CA PRO A 85 16.33 -8.52 1.31
C PRO A 85 14.91 -8.58 1.88
N GLU A 86 13.97 -9.18 1.13
CA GLU A 86 12.63 -9.46 1.63
C GLU A 86 12.72 -10.47 2.80
N GLY A 87 12.37 -10.04 4.02
CA GLY A 87 12.33 -10.93 5.20
C GLY A 87 12.83 -10.33 6.53
N TYR A 88 13.51 -9.18 6.52
CA TYR A 88 14.07 -8.60 7.75
C TYR A 88 13.04 -7.93 8.69
N ASN A 89 11.76 -7.87 8.33
CA ASN A 89 10.72 -7.13 9.08
C ASN A 89 9.67 -8.03 9.76
N GLN A 90 9.96 -9.32 9.99
CA GLN A 90 9.03 -10.25 10.65
C GLN A 90 9.21 -10.38 12.18
N TYR A 91 10.15 -9.64 12.78
CA TYR A 91 10.50 -9.77 14.21
C TYR A 91 10.37 -8.50 15.05
N ASP A 92 9.69 -7.47 14.55
CA ASP A 92 9.45 -6.25 15.32
C ASP A 92 8.02 -6.25 15.90
N GLY A 93 7.88 -6.74 17.14
CA GLY A 93 6.77 -6.48 18.07
C GLY A 93 5.61 -7.45 18.06
#